data_AF-A0A1Y0I680-F1
#
_entry.id   AF-A0A1Y0I680-F1
#
_cell.length_a   1.000
_cell.length_b   1.000
_cell.length_c   1.000
_cell.angle_alpha   90.00
_cell.angle_beta   90.00
_cell.angle_gamma   90.00
#
_symmetry.space_group_name_H-M   'P 1'
#
loop_
_entity.id
_entity.type
_entity.pdbx_description
1 polymer ?
#
loop_
_entity_poly.entity_id
_entity_poly.type
_entity_poly.pdbx_seq_one_letter_code
_entity_poly.pdbx_strand_id
1 'polypeptide(L)'
;MTGLNYFLTRWIACSVIGLWIWSISGLLKAEWVSGEGVAVIQYGDVDAAMLEARRLALQDALSKGMLRVSGSTKVVNGAVQRDDLMVSSQASVKKVEVLSEKVDGNEVRVVINANLSSESACPSGTANHYRKKLAVTSFALQEREQASLGGLDNIERALASHFVDQLNRTGNMLVFESSQYKLYDEIRNAPTAESEKRTLTKAVRIAKQMDVQFVLSGVVRDLSVHDPDAFGTSIIAGMTRWAGEADTRRAFDIEVFVHDGFSGALVFQNRYRTDAAWDLDLDASPGFGSPHFWNSDYGSKAARLLSGVTTEVAELVQCQPFMARIAKVDGKIIHFSTGASAGIRPGDQMSIYRGMQYFDADLLDFTELTDVKTVLTVDQVQPHFSRGRMVVDAGRVNIQKDDLLIVW
;
A
#
# COMPACT_ATOMS: atom_id res chain seq x y z
N MET A 1 32.79 62.22 33.70
CA MET A 1 32.16 61.01 34.26
C MET A 1 30.68 61.12 33.89
N THR A 2 30.06 60.36 33.02
CA THR A 2 30.16 58.95 32.65
C THR A 2 29.59 58.79 31.24
N GLY A 3 30.32 58.10 30.37
CA GLY A 3 29.95 57.90 28.98
C GLY A 3 30.82 56.80 28.40
N LEU A 4 30.60 55.57 28.86
CA LEU A 4 31.28 54.38 28.33
C LEU A 4 30.60 53.12 28.92
N ASN A 5 29.39 52.76 28.45
CA ASN A 5 28.78 51.48 28.86
C ASN A 5 27.70 50.98 27.88
N TYR A 6 27.93 51.08 26.58
CA TYR A 6 27.00 50.53 25.57
C TYR A 6 27.66 49.78 24.41
N PHE A 7 28.95 49.41 24.51
CA PHE A 7 29.68 48.77 23.42
C PHE A 7 30.15 47.32 23.65
N LEU A 8 29.98 46.75 24.86
CA LEU A 8 30.47 45.39 25.14
C LEU A 8 29.45 44.25 24.96
N THR A 9 28.16 44.53 24.73
CA THR A 9 27.13 43.48 24.64
C THR A 9 26.83 42.98 23.21
N ARG A 10 27.52 43.47 22.16
CA ARG A 10 27.32 43.02 20.77
C ARG A 10 28.39 42.06 20.22
N TRP A 11 29.48 41.79 20.95
CA TRP A 11 30.57 40.92 20.47
C TRP A 11 30.53 39.48 20.99
N ILE A 12 29.66 39.15 21.94
CA ILE A 12 29.50 37.76 22.41
C ILE A 12 28.38 37.02 21.65
N ALA A 13 27.45 37.75 21.01
CA ALA A 13 26.34 37.13 20.28
C ALA A 13 26.72 36.57 18.89
N CYS A 14 27.78 37.08 18.24
CA CYS A 14 28.19 36.60 16.90
C CYS A 14 29.11 35.38 16.91
N SER A 15 29.84 35.10 18.00
CA SER A 15 30.75 33.93 18.05
C SER A 15 30.05 32.62 18.42
N VAL A 16 28.80 32.67 18.92
CA VAL A 16 28.03 31.46 19.26
C VAL A 16 27.18 30.97 18.08
N ILE A 17 26.86 31.84 17.11
CA ILE A 17 26.04 31.50 15.94
C ILE A 17 26.88 30.88 14.81
N GLY A 18 28.17 31.20 14.73
CA GLY A 18 29.10 30.62 13.74
C GLY A 18 29.53 29.17 14.04
N LEU A 19 29.32 28.67 15.27
CA LEU A 19 29.69 27.31 15.67
C LEU A 19 28.52 26.32 15.70
N TRP A 20 27.30 26.77 15.37
CA TRP A 20 26.10 25.93 15.35
C TRP A 20 25.61 25.53 13.95
N ILE A 21 26.28 25.97 12.89
CA ILE A 21 25.94 25.65 11.48
C ILE A 21 26.86 24.54 10.93
N TRP A 22 27.64 23.87 11.78
CA TRP A 22 28.59 22.81 11.39
C TRP A 22 28.33 21.45 12.05
N SER A 23 27.09 21.17 12.46
CA SER A 23 26.78 19.92 13.18
C SER A 23 25.55 19.15 12.69
N ILE A 24 24.92 19.53 11.58
CA ILE A 24 23.80 18.76 11.02
C ILE A 24 23.96 18.63 9.50
N SER A 25 25.13 18.11 9.09
CA SER A 25 25.20 17.36 7.84
C SER A 25 24.67 15.97 8.16
N GLY A 26 23.37 15.77 7.99
CA GLY A 26 22.79 14.43 8.05
C GLY A 26 23.47 13.56 6.99
N LEU A 27 24.41 12.73 7.41
CA LEU A 27 24.94 11.65 6.59
C LEU A 27 23.75 10.76 6.25
N LEU A 28 23.30 10.81 5.00
CA LEU A 28 22.59 9.71 4.38
C LEU A 28 23.51 8.48 4.52
N LYS A 29 23.26 7.65 5.54
CA LYS A 29 23.97 6.39 5.69
C LYS A 29 23.49 5.48 4.57
N ALA A 30 24.30 5.36 3.53
CA ALA A 30 24.25 4.23 2.64
C ALA A 30 24.45 2.96 3.49
N GLU A 31 23.44 2.10 3.53
CA GLU A 31 23.47 0.89 4.36
C GLU A 31 24.07 -0.26 3.54
N TRP A 32 25.24 -0.70 3.97
CA TRP A 32 25.99 -1.77 3.33
C TRP A 32 25.71 -3.10 4.03
N VAL A 33 25.36 -4.12 3.25
CA VAL A 33 25.14 -5.50 3.73
C VAL A 33 26.20 -6.42 3.11
N SER A 34 26.86 -7.20 3.95
CA SER A 34 27.87 -8.16 3.50
C SER A 34 27.23 -9.51 3.15
N GLY A 35 27.67 -10.10 2.05
CA GLY A 35 27.27 -11.43 1.62
C GLY A 35 28.46 -12.28 1.21
N GLU A 36 28.31 -13.58 1.39
CA GLU A 36 29.35 -14.58 1.10
C GLU A 36 28.79 -15.71 0.23
N GLY A 37 29.58 -16.13 -0.76
CA GLY A 37 29.23 -17.20 -1.68
C GLY A 37 30.42 -18.12 -1.93
N VAL A 38 30.14 -19.42 -2.02
CA VAL A 38 31.14 -20.47 -2.27
C VAL A 38 30.65 -21.37 -3.39
N ALA A 39 31.50 -21.63 -4.38
CA ALA A 39 31.18 -22.52 -5.50
C ALA A 39 32.34 -23.46 -5.82
N VAL A 40 32.03 -24.69 -6.21
CA VAL A 40 33.01 -25.73 -6.54
C VAL A 40 33.50 -25.58 -7.98
N ILE A 41 34.80 -25.72 -8.21
CA ILE A 41 35.41 -25.74 -9.54
C ILE A 41 35.06 -27.07 -10.21
N GLN A 42 34.31 -26.99 -11.30
CA GLN A 42 33.96 -28.16 -12.12
C GLN A 42 34.79 -28.15 -13.40
N TYR A 43 35.37 -29.30 -13.75
CA TYR A 43 36.17 -29.47 -14.98
C TYR A 43 37.34 -28.49 -15.15
N GLY A 44 37.85 -27.93 -14.04
CA GLY A 44 38.93 -26.93 -14.06
C GLY A 44 38.48 -25.52 -14.46
N ASP A 45 37.17 -25.28 -14.61
CA ASP A 45 36.62 -23.98 -14.97
C ASP A 45 36.47 -23.08 -13.73
N VAL A 46 37.55 -22.37 -13.42
CA VAL A 46 37.62 -21.44 -12.29
C VAL A 46 36.73 -20.21 -12.54
N ASP A 47 36.61 -19.77 -13.79
CA ASP A 47 35.84 -18.57 -14.13
C ASP A 47 34.33 -18.79 -13.95
N ALA A 48 33.84 -19.97 -14.33
CA ALA A 48 32.46 -20.38 -14.06
C ALA A 48 32.17 -20.48 -12.56
N ALA A 49 33.09 -21.09 -11.79
CA ALA A 49 32.97 -21.16 -10.33
C ALA A 49 33.03 -19.77 -9.67
N MET A 50 33.85 -18.85 -10.19
CA MET A 50 33.94 -17.47 -9.70
C MET A 50 32.64 -16.69 -9.95
N LEU A 51 32.05 -16.83 -11.14
CA LEU A 51 30.77 -16.20 -11.46
C LEU A 51 29.64 -16.72 -10.55
N GLU A 52 29.62 -18.04 -10.32
CA GLU A 52 28.63 -18.67 -9.46
C GLU A 52 28.80 -18.27 -7.99
N ALA A 53 30.04 -18.22 -7.48
CA ALA A 53 30.33 -17.75 -6.13
C ALA A 53 29.91 -16.29 -5.92
N ARG A 54 30.10 -15.40 -6.92
CA ARG A 54 29.60 -14.01 -6.89
C ARG A 54 28.07 -13.97 -6.83
N ARG A 55 27.39 -14.79 -7.63
CA ARG A 55 25.93 -14.88 -7.65
C ARG A 55 25.38 -15.30 -6.29
N LEU A 56 25.99 -16.32 -5.68
CA LEU A 56 25.62 -16.80 -4.34
C LEU A 56 25.89 -15.75 -3.26
N ALA A 57 27.02 -15.04 -3.32
CA ALA A 57 27.33 -13.96 -2.39
C ALA A 57 26.31 -12.82 -2.46
N LEU A 58 25.83 -12.50 -3.67
CA LEU A 58 24.78 -11.51 -3.86
C LEU A 58 23.42 -11.98 -3.32
N GLN A 59 23.06 -13.24 -3.52
CA GLN A 59 21.83 -13.81 -2.96
C GLN A 59 21.85 -13.81 -1.42
N ASP A 60 22.99 -14.13 -0.82
CA ASP A 60 23.19 -14.09 0.63
C ASP A 60 23.09 -12.64 1.17
N ALA A 61 23.74 -11.67 0.50
CA ALA A 61 23.62 -10.25 0.86
C ALA A 61 22.17 -9.75 0.79
N LEU A 62 21.44 -10.10 -0.27
CA LEU A 62 20.03 -9.75 -0.44
C LEU A 62 19.15 -10.39 0.63
N SER A 63 19.36 -11.67 0.94
CA SER A 63 18.66 -12.38 2.02
C SER A 63 18.84 -11.72 3.38
N LYS A 64 20.09 -11.38 3.73
CA LYS A 64 20.43 -10.65 4.96
C LYS A 64 19.86 -9.24 4.99
N GLY A 65 19.76 -8.58 3.83
CA GLY A 65 19.11 -7.29 3.68
C GLY A 65 17.60 -7.36 3.94
N MET A 66 16.91 -8.35 3.38
CA MET A 66 15.47 -8.55 3.54
C MET A 66 15.07 -8.78 5.01
N LEU A 67 15.82 -9.61 5.74
CA LEU A 67 15.55 -9.92 7.15
C LEU A 67 15.69 -8.70 8.09
N ARG A 68 16.50 -7.70 7.70
CA ARG A 68 16.70 -6.48 8.49
C ARG A 68 15.59 -5.45 8.25
N VAL A 69 15.05 -5.37 7.04
CA VAL A 69 13.97 -4.44 6.70
C VAL A 69 12.63 -4.89 7.30
N SER A 70 12.42 -6.20 7.46
CA SER A 70 11.16 -6.76 7.99
C SER A 70 11.13 -7.00 9.51
N GLY A 71 12.21 -6.73 10.26
CA GLY A 71 12.36 -7.25 11.63
C GLY A 71 12.75 -6.23 12.70
N SER A 72 11.77 -5.77 13.50
CA SER A 72 12.03 -5.36 14.89
C SER A 72 11.89 -6.60 15.81
N THR A 73 12.94 -7.40 15.93
CA THR A 73 12.89 -8.60 16.77
C THR A 73 13.15 -8.23 18.23
N LYS A 74 12.11 -8.27 19.06
CA LYS A 74 12.23 -8.17 20.52
C LYS A 74 12.43 -9.59 21.07
N VAL A 75 13.64 -9.90 21.52
CA VAL A 75 13.96 -11.18 22.18
C VAL A 75 13.36 -11.18 23.58
N VAL A 76 12.44 -12.10 23.87
CA VAL A 76 11.99 -12.40 25.23
C VAL A 76 12.30 -13.87 25.51
N ASN A 77 13.13 -14.13 26.51
CA ASN A 77 13.41 -15.46 27.09
C ASN A 77 13.98 -16.54 26.14
N GLY A 78 14.89 -16.18 25.24
CA GLY A 78 15.93 -17.12 24.76
C GLY A 78 15.48 -18.32 23.90
N ALA A 79 14.21 -18.43 23.51
CA ALA A 79 13.75 -19.41 22.54
C ALA A 79 13.32 -18.71 21.24
N VAL A 80 14.02 -19.00 20.15
CA VAL A 80 13.67 -18.52 18.81
C VAL A 80 12.55 -19.40 18.27
N GLN A 81 11.33 -18.90 18.29
CA GLN A 81 10.19 -19.54 17.63
C GLN A 81 10.31 -19.26 16.12
N ARG A 82 10.53 -20.30 15.31
CA ARG A 82 10.49 -20.20 13.85
C ARG A 82 9.03 -20.19 13.42
N ASP A 83 8.52 -19.02 13.12
CA ASP A 83 7.29 -18.85 12.35
C ASP A 83 7.65 -18.76 10.86
N ASP A 84 6.84 -19.39 10.03
CA ASP A 84 6.94 -19.33 8.56
C ASP A 84 6.82 -17.88 8.10
N LEU A 85 7.96 -17.30 7.72
CA LEU A 85 8.06 -15.97 7.15
C LEU A 85 7.58 -16.02 5.70
N MET A 86 6.37 -15.51 5.45
CA MET A 86 5.93 -15.15 4.11
C MET A 86 6.72 -13.90 3.68
N VAL A 87 7.66 -14.10 2.74
CA VAL A 87 8.65 -13.10 2.33
C VAL A 87 8.06 -12.17 1.26
N SER A 88 7.76 -10.93 1.62
CA SER A 88 7.49 -9.85 0.67
C SER A 88 8.28 -8.60 1.03
N SER A 89 9.49 -8.44 0.47
CA SER A 89 10.10 -7.11 0.34
C SER A 89 11.13 -7.09 -0.79
N GLN A 90 11.06 -6.04 -1.61
CA GLN A 90 11.87 -5.81 -2.81
C GLN A 90 13.10 -4.95 -2.46
N ALA A 91 14.18 -5.57 -1.99
CA ALA A 91 15.47 -4.87 -1.84
C ALA A 91 16.18 -4.79 -3.20
N SER A 92 16.57 -3.59 -3.65
CA SER A 92 17.34 -3.39 -4.87
C SER A 92 18.81 -3.03 -4.55
N VAL A 93 19.73 -3.50 -5.39
CA VAL A 93 21.18 -3.31 -5.19
C VAL A 93 21.64 -2.07 -5.95
N LYS A 94 22.06 -1.01 -5.26
CA LYS A 94 22.64 0.20 -5.88
C LYS A 94 24.08 0.00 -6.31
N LYS A 95 24.87 -0.69 -5.48
CA LYS A 95 26.30 -0.87 -5.72
C LYS A 95 26.78 -2.16 -5.06
N VAL A 96 27.67 -2.88 -5.73
CA VAL A 96 28.36 -4.04 -5.17
C VAL A 96 29.86 -3.76 -5.18
N GLU A 97 30.50 -3.97 -4.04
CA GLU A 97 31.94 -3.93 -3.88
C GLU A 97 32.43 -5.32 -3.52
N VAL A 98 33.33 -5.87 -4.33
CA VAL A 98 33.96 -7.15 -4.05
C VAL A 98 35.09 -6.91 -3.05
N LEU A 99 35.00 -7.55 -1.88
CA LEU A 99 35.98 -7.41 -0.81
C LEU A 99 37.08 -8.46 -0.91
N SER A 100 36.74 -9.67 -1.33
CA SER A 100 37.68 -10.79 -1.43
C SER A 100 37.20 -11.80 -2.45
N GLU A 101 38.14 -12.29 -3.25
CA GLU A 101 37.97 -13.45 -4.13
C GLU A 101 39.16 -14.36 -3.92
N LYS A 102 38.90 -15.60 -3.50
CA LYS A 102 39.97 -16.57 -3.23
C LYS A 102 39.59 -17.91 -3.79
N VAL A 103 40.57 -18.55 -4.39
CA VAL A 103 40.51 -19.97 -4.75
C VAL A 103 41.15 -20.74 -3.61
N ASP A 104 40.41 -21.63 -2.98
CA ASP A 104 40.88 -22.51 -1.93
C ASP A 104 40.62 -23.96 -2.32
N GLY A 105 41.69 -24.67 -2.69
CA GLY A 105 41.61 -26.03 -3.22
C GLY A 105 40.73 -26.11 -4.47
N ASN A 106 39.59 -26.80 -4.36
CA ASN A 106 38.63 -27.00 -5.45
C ASN A 106 37.40 -26.06 -5.35
N GLU A 107 37.46 -25.00 -4.55
CA GLU A 107 36.35 -24.09 -4.34
C GLU A 107 36.79 -22.63 -4.50
N VAL A 108 35.85 -21.79 -4.92
CA VAL A 108 36.01 -20.35 -5.02
C VAL A 108 35.12 -19.70 -3.96
N ARG A 109 35.71 -18.86 -3.12
CA ARG A 109 35.02 -18.08 -2.08
C ARG A 109 35.06 -16.60 -2.42
N VAL A 110 33.88 -15.99 -2.48
CA VAL A 110 33.70 -14.57 -2.76
C VAL A 110 32.97 -13.91 -1.60
N VAL A 111 33.52 -12.78 -1.13
CA VAL A 111 32.89 -11.91 -0.13
C VAL A 111 32.66 -10.55 -0.76
N ILE A 112 31.42 -10.06 -0.66
CA ILE A 112 31.02 -8.76 -1.18
C ILE A 112 30.43 -7.88 -0.08
N ASN A 113 30.41 -6.58 -0.34
CA ASN A 113 29.55 -5.60 0.32
C ASN A 113 28.59 -5.03 -0.72
N ALA A 114 27.30 -5.17 -0.48
CA ALA A 114 26.24 -4.60 -1.31
C ALA A 114 25.62 -3.40 -0.62
N ASN A 115 25.57 -2.26 -1.30
CA ASN A 115 24.77 -1.11 -0.90
C ASN A 115 23.34 -1.35 -1.39
N LEU A 116 22.47 -1.66 -0.44
CA LEU A 116 21.06 -1.89 -0.73
C LEU A 116 20.33 -0.56 -0.62
N SER A 117 19.47 -0.27 -1.59
CA SER A 117 18.54 0.85 -1.47
C SER A 117 17.13 0.38 -1.27
N SER A 118 16.44 1.05 -0.36
CA SER A 118 14.99 1.07 -0.25
C SER A 118 14.36 2.12 -1.19
N GLU A 119 14.95 2.37 -2.37
CA GLU A 119 14.37 3.31 -3.33
C GLU A 119 13.30 2.59 -4.19
N SER A 120 12.06 2.93 -3.83
CA SER A 120 10.75 2.59 -4.41
C SER A 120 10.42 1.12 -4.61
N ALA A 121 9.46 0.66 -3.79
CA ALA A 121 8.64 -0.54 -3.92
C ALA A 121 7.77 -0.58 -5.21
N CYS A 122 8.16 0.16 -6.24
CA CYS A 122 7.40 0.34 -7.47
C CYS A 122 8.23 -0.20 -8.64
N PRO A 123 7.78 -1.28 -9.30
CA PRO A 123 8.53 -1.95 -10.36
C PRO A 123 8.92 -1.07 -11.56
N SER A 124 8.37 0.13 -11.68
CA SER A 124 8.49 0.97 -12.88
C SER A 124 8.83 2.45 -12.61
N GLY A 125 9.20 2.86 -11.38
CA GLY A 125 9.59 4.24 -11.12
C GLY A 125 9.61 4.66 -9.65
N THR A 126 9.86 5.95 -9.40
CA THR A 126 9.79 6.55 -8.07
C THR A 126 8.35 6.79 -7.65
N ALA A 127 7.93 6.28 -6.50
CA ALA A 127 6.69 6.72 -5.89
C ALA A 127 6.79 8.21 -5.54
N ASN A 128 5.90 9.04 -6.10
CA ASN A 128 5.85 10.44 -5.72
C ASN A 128 5.45 10.63 -4.23
N HIS A 129 5.82 11.78 -3.67
CA HIS A 129 5.63 12.08 -2.24
C HIS A 129 4.19 12.52 -1.89
N TYR A 130 3.29 12.56 -2.87
CA TYR A 130 1.92 13.00 -2.66
C TYR A 130 1.07 11.89 -2.08
N ARG A 131 0.21 12.26 -1.12
CA ARG A 131 -0.75 11.34 -0.53
C ARG A 131 -1.94 11.21 -1.44
N LYS A 132 -2.12 10.03 -2.02
CA LYS A 132 -3.27 9.71 -2.86
C LYS A 132 -4.51 9.52 -2.01
N LYS A 133 -5.63 9.95 -2.55
CA LYS A 133 -6.95 9.82 -1.95
C LYS A 133 -7.59 8.51 -2.38
N LEU A 134 -8.03 7.72 -1.42
CA LEU A 134 -8.69 6.42 -1.62
C LEU A 134 -10.03 6.43 -0.89
N ALA A 135 -11.12 6.03 -1.55
CA ALA A 135 -12.37 5.71 -0.87
C ALA A 135 -12.48 4.21 -0.64
N VAL A 136 -12.95 3.79 0.53
CA VAL A 136 -13.27 2.38 0.83
C VAL A 136 -14.77 2.20 0.92
N THR A 137 -15.35 1.40 0.02
CA THR A 137 -16.78 1.09 0.00
C THR A 137 -17.10 -0.16 0.82
N SER A 138 -18.37 -0.55 0.92
CA SER A 138 -18.73 -1.80 1.62
C SER A 138 -18.17 -3.04 0.92
N PHE A 139 -17.98 -4.09 1.70
CA PHE A 139 -17.66 -5.43 1.23
C PHE A 139 -18.96 -6.24 1.17
N ALA A 140 -19.36 -6.73 -0.01
CA ALA A 140 -20.60 -7.49 -0.09
C ALA A 140 -20.41 -8.90 0.50
N LEU A 141 -21.37 -9.38 1.30
CA LEU A 141 -21.34 -10.76 1.80
C LEU A 141 -22.08 -11.70 0.83
N GLN A 142 -21.37 -12.71 0.31
CA GLN A 142 -21.94 -13.60 -0.72
C GLN A 142 -23.05 -14.50 -0.19
N GLU A 143 -22.85 -15.15 0.96
CA GLU A 143 -23.84 -16.01 1.60
C GLU A 143 -24.06 -15.50 3.03
N ARG A 144 -25.23 -14.90 3.31
CA ARG A 144 -25.47 -14.21 4.59
C ARG A 144 -25.62 -15.18 5.76
N GLU A 145 -26.15 -16.36 5.49
CA GLU A 145 -26.38 -17.42 6.47
C GLU A 145 -25.07 -17.84 7.16
N GLN A 146 -23.95 -17.72 6.45
CA GLN A 146 -22.61 -18.04 6.97
C GLN A 146 -22.14 -17.06 8.05
N ALA A 147 -22.73 -15.86 8.18
CA ALA A 147 -22.37 -14.89 9.21
C ALA A 147 -23.14 -15.06 10.53
N SER A 148 -24.13 -15.95 10.57
CA SER A 148 -24.99 -16.17 11.75
C SER A 148 -24.19 -16.56 13.01
N LEU A 149 -23.29 -17.54 12.89
CA LEU A 149 -22.38 -17.91 13.97
C LEU A 149 -21.47 -16.72 14.31
N GLY A 150 -21.56 -16.25 15.56
CA GLY A 150 -20.81 -15.08 16.03
C GLY A 150 -21.44 -13.72 15.72
N GLY A 151 -22.61 -13.68 15.06
CA GLY A 151 -23.30 -12.44 14.70
C GLY A 151 -22.46 -11.51 13.81
N LEU A 152 -21.80 -12.07 12.79
CA LEU A 152 -20.85 -11.37 11.93
C LEU A 152 -21.50 -10.57 10.79
N ASP A 153 -22.82 -10.36 10.82
CA ASP A 153 -23.57 -9.67 9.75
C ASP A 153 -23.06 -8.24 9.48
N ASN A 154 -22.43 -7.61 10.49
CA ASN A 154 -21.84 -6.29 10.37
C ASN A 154 -20.55 -6.25 9.54
N ILE A 155 -20.02 -7.40 9.11
CA ILE A 155 -18.76 -7.49 8.36
C ILE A 155 -18.76 -6.63 7.10
N GLU A 156 -19.90 -6.46 6.42
CA GLU A 156 -19.98 -5.68 5.17
C GLU A 156 -19.47 -4.24 5.34
N ARG A 157 -19.71 -3.63 6.51
CA ARG A 157 -19.25 -2.27 6.84
C ARG A 157 -18.02 -2.27 7.73
N ALA A 158 -17.98 -3.16 8.72
CA ALA A 158 -16.87 -3.19 9.67
C ALA A 158 -15.53 -3.57 9.01
N LEU A 159 -15.56 -4.35 7.93
CA LEU A 159 -14.36 -4.62 7.12
C LEU A 159 -13.87 -3.36 6.39
N ALA A 160 -14.79 -2.53 5.88
CA ALA A 160 -14.44 -1.25 5.27
C ALA A 160 -13.80 -0.30 6.29
N SER A 161 -14.41 -0.15 7.47
CA SER A 161 -13.84 0.66 8.56
C SER A 161 -12.47 0.15 9.00
N HIS A 162 -12.29 -1.18 9.08
CA HIS A 162 -10.99 -1.78 9.39
C HIS A 162 -9.91 -1.37 8.37
N PHE A 163 -10.18 -1.48 7.06
CA PHE A 163 -9.23 -1.04 6.04
C PHE A 163 -8.95 0.46 6.09
N VAL A 164 -9.97 1.29 6.33
CA VAL A 164 -9.79 2.74 6.49
C VAL A 164 -8.85 3.05 7.65
N ASP A 165 -9.03 2.39 8.79
CA ASP A 165 -8.19 2.57 9.97
C ASP A 165 -6.75 2.10 9.72
N GLN A 166 -6.56 0.93 9.11
CA GLN A 166 -5.23 0.38 8.84
C GLN A 166 -4.48 1.21 7.77
N LEU A 167 -5.14 1.56 6.66
CA LEU A 167 -4.52 2.35 5.59
C LEU A 167 -4.29 3.81 6.00
N ASN A 168 -5.08 4.40 6.89
CA ASN A 168 -4.75 5.74 7.41
C ASN A 168 -3.52 5.71 8.33
N ARG A 169 -3.26 4.60 9.04
CA ARG A 169 -2.08 4.45 9.91
C ARG A 169 -0.77 4.33 9.13
N THR A 170 -0.79 3.88 7.88
CA THR A 170 0.42 3.87 7.03
C THR A 170 0.92 5.29 6.72
N GLY A 171 0.04 6.29 6.77
CA GLY A 171 0.37 7.72 6.70
C GLY A 171 0.69 8.26 5.30
N ASN A 172 0.87 7.39 4.30
CA ASN A 172 1.19 7.74 2.91
C ASN A 172 -0.04 8.02 2.03
N MET A 173 -1.26 7.87 2.56
CA MET A 173 -2.51 8.06 1.82
C MET A 173 -3.53 8.87 2.61
N LEU A 174 -4.56 9.36 1.91
CA LEU A 174 -5.76 9.98 2.47
C LEU A 174 -6.93 9.03 2.24
N VAL A 175 -7.36 8.31 3.27
CA VAL A 175 -8.36 7.25 3.11
C VAL A 175 -9.68 7.66 3.72
N PHE A 176 -10.74 7.55 2.92
CA PHE A 176 -12.09 7.99 3.27
C PHE A 176 -13.03 6.78 3.31
N GLU A 177 -13.83 6.69 4.38
CA GLU A 177 -14.86 5.66 4.46
C GLU A 177 -16.09 6.04 3.62
N SER A 178 -16.61 5.06 2.89
CA SER A 178 -17.85 5.16 2.12
C SER A 178 -18.63 3.85 2.15
N SER A 179 -18.66 3.21 3.32
CA SER A 179 -19.28 1.90 3.57
C SER A 179 -20.80 1.87 3.38
N GLN A 180 -21.44 3.01 3.12
CA GLN A 180 -22.84 3.11 2.71
C GLN A 180 -23.08 2.73 1.24
N TYR A 181 -22.07 2.75 0.38
CA TYR A 181 -22.22 2.41 -1.04
C TYR A 181 -21.83 0.96 -1.31
N LYS A 182 -22.71 0.24 -2.00
CA LYS A 182 -22.46 -1.08 -2.59
C LYS A 182 -22.08 -0.91 -4.06
N LEU A 183 -20.95 -1.49 -4.46
CA LEU A 183 -20.47 -1.38 -5.84
C LEU A 183 -21.13 -2.43 -6.76
N TYR A 184 -21.33 -3.65 -6.25
CA TYR A 184 -21.82 -4.79 -7.00
C TYR A 184 -23.26 -5.13 -6.61
N ASP A 185 -24.15 -5.23 -7.60
CA ASP A 185 -25.53 -5.71 -7.39
C ASP A 185 -25.60 -7.23 -7.52
N GLU A 186 -24.81 -7.80 -8.44
CA GLU A 186 -24.62 -9.24 -8.59
C GLU A 186 -23.25 -9.60 -7.99
N ILE A 187 -23.26 -10.37 -6.89
CA ILE A 187 -22.09 -10.62 -6.06
C ILE A 187 -21.24 -11.77 -6.61
N ARG A 188 -21.86 -12.80 -7.19
CA ARG A 188 -21.15 -14.04 -7.59
C ARG A 188 -20.12 -13.77 -8.70
N ASN A 189 -20.45 -12.90 -9.65
CA ASN A 189 -19.60 -12.53 -10.77
C ASN A 189 -18.84 -11.22 -10.55
N ALA A 190 -18.88 -10.62 -9.36
CA ALA A 190 -18.06 -9.45 -9.06
C ALA A 190 -16.56 -9.74 -9.31
N PRO A 191 -15.78 -8.78 -9.86
CA PRO A 191 -16.18 -7.42 -10.21
C PRO A 191 -16.83 -7.31 -11.60
N THR A 192 -16.76 -8.39 -12.37
CA THR A 192 -17.18 -8.53 -13.77
C THR A 192 -18.62 -9.02 -13.87
N ALA A 193 -19.56 -8.28 -13.30
CA ALA A 193 -20.96 -8.52 -13.65
C ALA A 193 -21.15 -8.16 -15.13
N GLU A 194 -21.57 -9.12 -15.94
CA GLU A 194 -22.03 -8.91 -17.31
C GLU A 194 -23.33 -8.08 -17.24
N SER A 195 -23.16 -6.78 -17.12
CA SER A 195 -24.23 -5.81 -17.22
C SER A 195 -23.96 -4.98 -18.45
N GLU A 196 -24.96 -4.86 -19.31
CA GLU A 196 -25.00 -3.88 -20.42
C GLU A 196 -24.65 -2.45 -19.94
N LYS A 197 -24.66 -2.21 -18.62
CA LYS A 197 -24.36 -0.93 -17.99
C LYS A 197 -23.68 -1.06 -16.61
N ARG A 198 -22.37 -0.76 -16.53
CA ARG A 198 -21.85 0.27 -15.59
C ARG A 198 -21.33 -0.10 -14.17
N THR A 199 -20.62 -1.22 -13.96
CA THR A 199 -19.80 -1.35 -12.72
C THR A 199 -18.67 -0.30 -12.68
N LEU A 200 -17.98 -0.09 -13.81
CA LEU A 200 -16.98 0.98 -14.01
C LEU A 200 -17.55 2.35 -13.61
N THR A 201 -18.77 2.67 -14.04
CA THR A 201 -19.38 3.99 -13.81
C THR A 201 -19.76 4.22 -12.34
N LYS A 202 -20.09 3.17 -11.56
CA LYS A 202 -20.37 3.34 -10.13
C LYS A 202 -19.10 3.74 -9.38
N ALA A 203 -17.96 3.08 -9.65
CA ALA A 203 -16.67 3.43 -9.06
C ALA A 203 -16.26 4.86 -9.45
N VAL A 204 -16.33 5.21 -10.75
CA VAL A 204 -16.04 6.57 -11.25
C VAL A 204 -16.96 7.62 -10.60
N ARG A 205 -18.26 7.31 -10.44
CA ARG A 205 -19.21 8.23 -9.79
C ARG A 205 -18.85 8.46 -8.33
N ILE A 206 -18.55 7.41 -7.57
CA ILE A 206 -18.12 7.51 -6.17
C ILE A 206 -16.82 8.32 -6.10
N ALA A 207 -15.86 8.01 -6.96
CA ALA A 207 -14.60 8.72 -7.04
C ALA A 207 -14.78 10.22 -7.31
N LYS A 208 -15.64 10.57 -8.26
CA LYS A 208 -15.97 11.96 -8.60
C LYS A 208 -16.71 12.68 -7.48
N GLN A 209 -17.65 12.01 -6.80
CA GLN A 209 -18.43 12.59 -5.69
C GLN A 209 -17.57 12.84 -4.45
N MET A 210 -16.64 11.92 -4.16
CA MET A 210 -15.75 12.00 -3.00
C MET A 210 -14.41 12.67 -3.30
N ASP A 211 -14.17 13.02 -4.57
CA ASP A 211 -12.90 13.60 -5.03
C ASP A 211 -11.69 12.73 -4.64
N VAL A 212 -11.79 11.43 -4.89
CA VAL A 212 -10.72 10.44 -4.65
C VAL A 212 -10.14 9.93 -5.96
N GLN A 213 -8.89 9.46 -5.93
CA GLN A 213 -8.22 8.87 -7.10
C GLN A 213 -8.51 7.39 -7.25
N PHE A 214 -8.80 6.68 -6.17
CA PHE A 214 -9.00 5.23 -6.17
C PHE A 214 -10.23 4.85 -5.34
N VAL A 215 -10.84 3.72 -5.68
CA VAL A 215 -11.96 3.13 -4.92
C VAL A 215 -11.63 1.68 -4.59
N LEU A 216 -11.48 1.39 -3.30
CA LEU A 216 -11.33 0.06 -2.74
C LEU A 216 -12.72 -0.53 -2.44
N SER A 217 -12.94 -1.76 -2.86
CA SER A 217 -14.17 -2.53 -2.60
C SER A 217 -13.84 -4.01 -2.46
N GLY A 218 -14.82 -4.84 -2.12
CA GLY A 218 -14.60 -6.27 -2.08
C GLY A 218 -15.85 -7.11 -1.86
N VAL A 219 -15.64 -8.41 -1.80
CA VAL A 219 -16.66 -9.42 -1.50
C VAL A 219 -16.10 -10.36 -0.43
N VAL A 220 -16.88 -10.63 0.60
CA VAL A 220 -16.65 -11.75 1.52
C VAL A 220 -17.23 -12.99 0.86
N ARG A 221 -16.35 -13.86 0.37
CA ARG A 221 -16.67 -15.03 -0.46
C ARG A 221 -17.11 -16.23 0.37
N ASP A 222 -16.53 -16.40 1.56
CA ASP A 222 -16.79 -17.56 2.42
C ASP A 222 -16.52 -17.22 3.90
N LEU A 223 -17.49 -17.54 4.76
CA LEU A 223 -17.42 -17.52 6.22
C LEU A 223 -17.89 -18.86 6.83
N SER A 224 -17.97 -19.92 6.03
CA SER A 224 -18.51 -21.22 6.46
C SER A 224 -17.63 -21.94 7.48
N VAL A 225 -18.27 -22.77 8.29
CA VAL A 225 -17.59 -23.77 9.13
C VAL A 225 -17.27 -25.01 8.30
N HIS A 226 -16.12 -25.63 8.55
CA HIS A 226 -15.68 -26.81 7.79
C HIS A 226 -16.54 -28.04 8.07
N ASP A 227 -16.92 -28.24 9.33
CA ASP A 227 -17.80 -29.32 9.78
C ASP A 227 -19.00 -28.73 10.53
N PRO A 228 -20.19 -28.60 9.90
CA PRO A 228 -21.38 -28.10 10.58
C PRO A 228 -21.83 -28.94 11.77
N ASP A 229 -21.58 -30.26 11.75
CA ASP A 229 -22.00 -31.17 12.83
C ASP A 229 -21.17 -30.93 14.09
N ALA A 230 -19.90 -30.51 13.92
CA ALA A 230 -19.02 -30.07 15.00
C ALA A 230 -19.58 -28.87 15.78
N PHE A 231 -20.56 -28.13 15.26
CA PHE A 231 -21.20 -26.98 15.92
C PHE A 231 -22.61 -27.29 16.47
N GLY A 232 -23.01 -28.56 16.46
CA GLY A 232 -24.28 -29.00 17.05
C GLY A 232 -24.37 -28.76 18.57
N THR A 233 -25.59 -28.58 19.09
CA THR A 233 -25.86 -28.36 20.53
C THR A 233 -26.02 -29.67 21.33
N SER A 234 -25.82 -30.83 20.70
CA SER A 234 -25.92 -32.12 21.38
C SER A 234 -24.80 -32.32 22.39
N ILE A 235 -25.07 -33.11 23.45
CA ILE A 235 -24.06 -33.45 24.47
C ILE A 235 -22.84 -34.11 23.82
N ILE A 236 -23.04 -34.98 22.83
CA ILE A 236 -21.96 -35.67 22.12
C ILE A 236 -21.12 -34.67 21.32
N ALA A 237 -21.73 -33.71 20.62
CA ALA A 237 -21.00 -32.67 19.88
C ALA A 237 -20.22 -31.73 20.81
N GLY A 238 -20.82 -31.37 21.96
CA GLY A 238 -20.08 -30.67 23.02
C GLY A 238 -18.91 -31.50 23.55
N MET A 239 -19.10 -32.83 23.65
CA MET A 239 -18.08 -33.77 24.12
C MET A 239 -16.88 -33.87 23.17
N THR A 240 -17.12 -34.03 21.88
CA THR A 240 -16.07 -34.11 20.87
C THR A 240 -15.32 -32.78 20.72
N ARG A 241 -16.02 -31.64 20.86
CA ARG A 241 -15.38 -30.32 20.88
C ARG A 241 -14.41 -30.14 22.05
N TRP A 242 -14.81 -30.44 23.30
CA TRP A 242 -13.89 -30.27 24.45
C TRP A 242 -12.70 -31.23 24.39
N ALA A 243 -12.89 -32.42 23.81
CA ALA A 243 -11.82 -33.40 23.60
C ALA A 243 -10.84 -33.00 22.49
N GLY A 244 -11.15 -31.95 21.70
CA GLY A 244 -10.35 -31.53 20.55
C GLY A 244 -10.44 -32.48 19.35
N GLU A 245 -11.48 -33.32 19.30
CA GLU A 245 -11.69 -34.32 18.24
C GLU A 245 -12.59 -33.82 17.10
N ALA A 246 -13.22 -32.65 17.28
CA ALA A 246 -14.10 -32.02 16.28
C ALA A 246 -13.35 -30.98 15.43
N ASP A 247 -13.64 -30.91 14.13
CA ASP A 247 -13.09 -29.86 13.26
C ASP A 247 -13.86 -28.55 13.45
N THR A 248 -13.38 -27.69 14.34
CA THR A 248 -13.99 -26.38 14.62
C THR A 248 -13.48 -25.28 13.68
N ARG A 249 -12.80 -25.63 12.58
CA ARG A 249 -12.26 -24.62 11.68
C ARG A 249 -13.36 -23.91 10.91
N ARG A 250 -13.16 -22.62 10.71
CA ARG A 250 -14.02 -21.74 9.93
C ARG A 250 -13.18 -21.04 8.87
N ALA A 251 -13.71 -20.94 7.66
CA ALA A 251 -13.09 -20.23 6.56
C ALA A 251 -13.26 -18.72 6.73
N PHE A 252 -12.24 -17.96 6.34
CA PHE A 252 -12.31 -16.52 6.14
C PHE A 252 -11.73 -16.21 4.75
N ASP A 253 -12.62 -15.90 3.81
CA ASP A 253 -12.28 -15.69 2.41
C ASP A 253 -12.82 -14.36 1.91
N ILE A 254 -11.92 -13.49 1.51
CA ILE A 254 -12.24 -12.17 0.98
C ILE A 254 -11.59 -11.97 -0.39
N GLU A 255 -12.29 -11.27 -1.25
CA GLU A 255 -11.77 -10.79 -2.52
C GLU A 255 -11.81 -9.27 -2.55
N VAL A 256 -10.71 -8.65 -2.97
CA VAL A 256 -10.49 -7.22 -2.89
C VAL A 256 -10.22 -6.66 -4.27
N PHE A 257 -10.83 -5.52 -4.56
CA PHE A 257 -10.74 -4.82 -5.85
C PHE A 257 -10.36 -3.36 -5.63
N VAL A 258 -9.40 -2.86 -6.40
CA VAL A 258 -9.11 -1.42 -6.49
C VAL A 258 -9.42 -0.94 -7.89
N HIS A 259 -10.31 0.05 -7.98
CA HIS A 259 -10.62 0.74 -9.22
C HIS A 259 -9.90 2.07 -9.30
N ASP A 260 -9.41 2.41 -10.48
CA ASP A 260 -9.03 3.76 -10.83
C ASP A 260 -10.28 4.65 -10.86
N GLY A 261 -10.25 5.75 -10.11
CA GLY A 261 -11.38 6.66 -9.94
C GLY A 261 -11.67 7.54 -11.15
N PHE A 262 -10.78 7.55 -12.14
CA PHE A 262 -10.94 8.31 -13.37
C PHE A 262 -11.57 7.50 -14.50
N SER A 263 -10.96 6.37 -14.86
CA SER A 263 -11.40 5.46 -15.92
C SER A 263 -12.39 4.40 -15.44
N GLY A 264 -12.39 4.10 -14.14
CA GLY A 264 -13.10 2.96 -13.57
C GLY A 264 -12.35 1.64 -13.73
N ALA A 265 -11.20 1.62 -14.41
CA ALA A 265 -10.45 0.41 -14.68
C ALA A 265 -10.06 -0.32 -13.39
N LEU A 266 -10.08 -1.65 -13.44
CA LEU A 266 -9.60 -2.49 -12.35
C LEU A 266 -8.07 -2.47 -12.36
N VAL A 267 -7.47 -1.82 -11.37
CA VAL A 267 -6.00 -1.73 -11.23
C VAL A 267 -5.45 -2.82 -10.32
N PHE A 268 -6.30 -3.44 -9.51
CA PHE A 268 -5.94 -4.54 -8.62
C PHE A 268 -7.13 -5.45 -8.35
N GLN A 269 -6.87 -6.76 -8.37
CA GLN A 269 -7.79 -7.78 -7.91
C GLN A 269 -6.98 -8.92 -7.29
N ASN A 270 -7.34 -9.30 -6.06
CA ASN A 270 -6.77 -10.49 -5.44
C ASN A 270 -7.75 -11.11 -4.43
N ARG A 271 -7.64 -12.42 -4.25
CA ARG A 271 -8.43 -13.21 -3.32
C ARG A 271 -7.54 -13.75 -2.22
N TYR A 272 -7.98 -13.59 -0.98
CA TYR A 272 -7.24 -13.96 0.21
C TYR A 272 -8.06 -14.90 1.05
N ARG A 273 -7.45 -16.00 1.46
CA ARG A 273 -8.11 -17.03 2.26
C ARG A 273 -7.24 -17.41 3.44
N THR A 274 -7.88 -17.59 4.58
CA THR A 274 -7.33 -18.28 5.74
C THR A 274 -8.45 -19.10 6.39
N ASP A 275 -8.07 -19.98 7.29
CA ASP A 275 -8.97 -20.73 8.15
C ASP A 275 -8.36 -20.85 9.54
N ALA A 276 -9.22 -20.99 10.53
CA ALA A 276 -8.82 -21.02 11.94
C ALA A 276 -9.91 -21.65 12.79
N ALA A 277 -9.55 -22.15 13.97
CA ALA A 277 -10.52 -22.69 14.90
C ALA A 277 -11.46 -21.58 15.38
N TRP A 278 -12.76 -21.86 15.41
CA TRP A 278 -13.73 -21.04 16.11
C TRP A 278 -13.74 -21.42 17.59
N ASP A 279 -13.06 -20.61 18.39
CA ASP A 279 -12.79 -20.81 19.82
C ASP A 279 -13.70 -19.98 20.74
N LEU A 280 -14.74 -19.36 20.18
CA LEU A 280 -15.75 -18.61 20.93
C LEU A 280 -16.99 -19.47 21.21
N ASP A 281 -17.69 -19.14 22.29
CA ASP A 281 -18.95 -19.80 22.62
C ASP A 281 -19.96 -19.70 21.46
N LEU A 282 -20.76 -20.75 21.27
CA LEU A 282 -21.69 -20.85 20.13
C LEU A 282 -22.84 -19.83 20.20
N ASP A 283 -23.21 -19.41 21.41
CA ASP A 283 -24.21 -18.38 21.68
C ASP A 283 -23.60 -16.97 21.78
N ALA A 284 -22.27 -16.84 21.73
CA ALA A 284 -21.62 -15.54 21.69
C ALA A 284 -21.89 -14.86 20.35
N SER A 285 -22.19 -13.55 20.42
CA SER A 285 -22.34 -12.68 19.26
C SER A 285 -21.34 -11.51 19.34
N PRO A 286 -20.03 -11.78 19.25
CA PRO A 286 -19.01 -10.73 19.33
C PRO A 286 -19.16 -9.67 18.23
N GLY A 287 -19.71 -10.01 17.06
CA GLY A 287 -19.69 -9.17 15.88
C GLY A 287 -18.28 -9.01 15.29
N PHE A 288 -18.20 -8.83 13.97
CA PHE A 288 -16.92 -8.61 13.31
C PHE A 288 -16.30 -7.30 13.79
N GLY A 289 -15.01 -7.31 14.09
CA GLY A 289 -14.28 -6.09 14.45
C GLY A 289 -14.30 -5.72 15.93
N SER A 290 -15.03 -6.44 16.78
CA SER A 290 -15.02 -6.17 18.22
C SER A 290 -13.73 -6.65 18.90
N PRO A 291 -13.37 -6.13 20.09
CA PRO A 291 -12.25 -6.66 20.87
C PRO A 291 -12.40 -8.15 21.19
N HIS A 292 -13.63 -8.62 21.45
CA HIS A 292 -13.89 -10.03 21.71
C HIS A 292 -13.59 -10.89 20.47
N PHE A 293 -14.02 -10.44 19.29
CA PHE A 293 -13.68 -11.09 18.02
C PHE A 293 -12.16 -11.11 17.79
N TRP A 294 -11.47 -9.97 17.90
CA TRP A 294 -10.03 -9.89 17.61
C TRP A 294 -9.14 -10.71 18.54
N ASN A 295 -9.60 -10.98 19.76
CA ASN A 295 -8.88 -11.79 20.74
C ASN A 295 -9.05 -13.30 20.54
N SER A 296 -9.99 -13.73 19.69
CA SER A 296 -10.18 -15.14 19.31
C SER A 296 -9.08 -15.63 18.35
N ASP A 297 -8.83 -16.94 18.26
CA ASP A 297 -7.90 -17.51 17.28
C ASP A 297 -8.33 -17.12 15.85
N TYR A 298 -9.62 -17.30 15.55
CA TYR A 298 -10.21 -16.93 14.27
C TYR A 298 -10.03 -15.45 13.93
N GLY A 299 -10.37 -14.55 14.85
CA GLY A 299 -10.19 -13.12 14.64
C GLY A 299 -8.72 -12.72 14.49
N SER A 300 -7.81 -13.36 15.23
CA SER A 300 -6.37 -13.09 15.11
C SER A 300 -5.79 -13.51 13.74
N LYS A 301 -6.25 -14.63 13.18
CA LYS A 301 -5.86 -15.13 11.84
C LYS A 301 -6.43 -14.21 10.76
N ALA A 302 -7.70 -13.81 10.88
CA ALA A 302 -8.31 -12.80 10.01
C ALA A 302 -7.53 -11.48 10.06
N ALA A 303 -7.20 -10.97 11.24
CA ALA A 303 -6.45 -9.72 11.41
C ALA A 303 -5.07 -9.77 10.72
N ARG A 304 -4.34 -10.89 10.84
CA ARG A 304 -3.06 -11.07 10.14
C ARG A 304 -3.22 -11.05 8.63
N LEU A 305 -4.21 -11.76 8.10
CA LEU A 305 -4.51 -11.75 6.67
C LEU A 305 -4.85 -10.34 6.20
N LEU A 306 -5.74 -9.62 6.90
CA LEU A 306 -6.14 -8.24 6.57
C LEU A 306 -4.99 -7.24 6.66
N SER A 307 -4.05 -7.44 7.58
CA SER A 307 -2.82 -6.65 7.64
C SER A 307 -1.97 -6.83 6.39
N GLY A 308 -1.83 -8.07 5.88
CA GLY A 308 -1.14 -8.35 4.62
C GLY A 308 -1.81 -7.66 3.43
N VAL A 309 -3.14 -7.78 3.33
CA VAL A 309 -3.93 -7.10 2.29
C VAL A 309 -3.75 -5.58 2.34
N THR A 310 -3.77 -5.00 3.54
CA THR A 310 -3.56 -3.55 3.74
C THR A 310 -2.21 -3.11 3.19
N THR A 311 -1.13 -3.84 3.50
CA THR A 311 0.21 -3.55 2.99
C THR A 311 0.25 -3.59 1.47
N GLU A 312 -0.30 -4.64 0.86
CA GLU A 312 -0.32 -4.81 -0.61
C GLU A 312 -1.11 -3.68 -1.31
N VAL A 313 -2.29 -3.32 -0.77
CA VAL A 313 -3.09 -2.20 -1.29
C VAL A 313 -2.34 -0.87 -1.15
N ALA A 314 -1.69 -0.64 0.00
CA ALA A 314 -0.92 0.57 0.24
C ALA A 314 0.29 0.67 -0.72
N GLU A 315 0.99 -0.43 -0.99
CA GLU A 315 2.09 -0.45 -1.95
C GLU A 315 1.59 -0.19 -3.38
N LEU A 316 0.53 -0.88 -3.80
CA LEU A 316 -0.04 -0.74 -5.14
C LEU A 316 -0.48 0.69 -5.42
N VAL A 317 -1.27 1.30 -4.51
CA VAL A 317 -1.73 2.67 -4.69
C VAL A 317 -0.56 3.65 -4.57
N GLN A 318 0.45 3.38 -3.74
CA GLN A 318 1.66 4.21 -3.66
C GLN A 318 2.45 4.22 -4.98
N CYS A 319 2.35 3.17 -5.79
CA CYS A 319 3.01 3.09 -7.10
C CYS A 319 2.23 3.66 -8.27
N GLN A 320 0.97 4.02 -8.07
CA GLN A 320 0.20 4.71 -9.11
C GLN A 320 0.66 6.17 -9.26
N PRO A 321 0.39 6.83 -10.41
CA PRO A 321 0.56 8.28 -10.50
C PRO A 321 -0.36 9.02 -9.53
N PHE A 322 0.08 10.18 -9.07
CA PHE A 322 -0.80 11.13 -8.37
C PHE A 322 -1.62 11.90 -9.40
N MET A 323 -2.94 11.97 -9.19
CA MET A 323 -3.88 12.63 -10.08
C MET A 323 -4.74 13.63 -9.32
N ALA A 324 -4.90 14.84 -9.86
CA ALA A 324 -5.80 15.85 -9.34
C ALA A 324 -6.70 16.42 -10.43
N ARG A 325 -7.99 16.60 -10.13
CA ARG A 325 -8.96 17.09 -11.10
C ARG A 325 -8.97 18.61 -11.15
N ILE A 326 -9.01 19.16 -12.37
CA ILE A 326 -9.21 20.58 -12.60
C ILE A 326 -10.65 20.95 -12.25
N ALA A 327 -10.80 21.77 -11.22
CA ALA A 327 -12.09 22.25 -10.72
C ALA A 327 -12.57 23.51 -11.46
N LYS A 328 -11.63 24.38 -11.85
CA LYS A 328 -11.92 25.64 -12.56
C LYS A 328 -10.73 26.09 -13.40
N VAL A 329 -11.04 26.64 -14.58
CA VAL A 329 -10.10 27.26 -15.52
C VAL A 329 -10.44 28.74 -15.65
N ASP A 330 -9.42 29.61 -15.55
CA ASP A 330 -9.55 31.06 -15.70
C ASP A 330 -8.30 31.63 -16.42
N GLY A 331 -8.35 31.64 -17.75
CA GLY A 331 -7.22 32.02 -18.61
C GLY A 331 -5.99 31.15 -18.36
N LYS A 332 -4.98 31.68 -17.67
CA LYS A 332 -3.75 30.97 -17.28
C LYS A 332 -3.80 30.35 -15.89
N ILE A 333 -4.87 30.60 -15.13
CA ILE A 333 -5.01 30.18 -13.74
C ILE A 333 -5.88 28.92 -13.68
N ILE A 334 -5.37 27.88 -13.04
CA ILE A 334 -6.07 26.61 -12.87
C ILE A 334 -6.28 26.39 -11.37
N HIS A 335 -7.50 26.04 -10.98
CA HIS A 335 -7.81 25.58 -9.62
C HIS A 335 -8.08 24.08 -9.69
N PHE A 336 -7.51 23.32 -8.75
CA PHE A 336 -7.66 21.86 -8.70
C PHE A 336 -7.96 21.38 -7.28
N SER A 337 -8.66 20.24 -7.20
CA SER A 337 -9.30 19.71 -5.99
C SER A 337 -8.33 19.02 -5.02
N THR A 338 -7.07 19.44 -4.94
CA THR A 338 -6.12 18.87 -3.97
C THR A 338 -5.18 19.92 -3.41
N GLY A 339 -4.81 19.77 -2.14
CA GLY A 339 -4.13 20.81 -1.36
C GLY A 339 -3.06 20.27 -0.41
N ALA A 340 -2.72 21.06 0.60
CA ALA A 340 -1.65 20.76 1.55
C ALA A 340 -1.83 19.40 2.25
N SER A 341 -3.07 18.95 2.47
CA SER A 341 -3.40 17.64 3.05
C SER A 341 -2.83 16.46 2.26
N ALA A 342 -2.69 16.61 0.95
CA ALA A 342 -2.10 15.62 0.05
C ALA A 342 -0.60 15.81 -0.16
N GLY A 343 0.03 16.77 0.52
CA GLY A 343 1.46 17.06 0.37
C GLY A 343 1.80 18.14 -0.64
N ILE A 344 0.82 18.73 -1.35
CA ILE A 344 1.08 19.80 -2.33
C ILE A 344 1.78 21.00 -1.66
N ARG A 345 2.77 21.57 -2.35
CA ARG A 345 3.49 22.79 -1.94
C ARG A 345 3.55 23.81 -3.08
N PRO A 346 3.65 25.12 -2.76
CA PRO A 346 3.95 26.13 -3.78
C PRO A 346 5.26 25.79 -4.50
N GLY A 347 5.29 25.95 -5.83
CA GLY A 347 6.42 25.60 -6.68
C GLY A 347 6.35 24.20 -7.29
N ASP A 348 5.47 23.33 -6.81
CA ASP A 348 5.23 22.02 -7.40
C ASP A 348 4.83 22.14 -8.88
N GLN A 349 5.25 21.17 -9.67
CA GLN A 349 4.98 21.11 -11.11
C GLN A 349 4.18 19.86 -11.45
N MET A 350 3.12 20.04 -12.24
CA MET A 350 2.24 18.95 -12.64
C MET A 350 2.00 18.99 -14.15
N SER A 351 2.04 17.83 -14.79
CA SER A 351 1.72 17.72 -16.22
C SER A 351 0.21 17.71 -16.40
N ILE A 352 -0.28 18.37 -17.44
CA ILE A 352 -1.71 18.46 -17.70
C ILE A 352 -2.11 17.43 -18.76
N TYR A 353 -3.18 16.69 -18.47
CA TYR A 353 -3.74 15.69 -19.36
C TYR A 353 -5.20 16.03 -19.65
N ARG A 354 -5.58 15.95 -20.93
CA ARG A 354 -6.97 16.10 -21.36
C ARG A 354 -7.64 14.73 -21.37
N GLY A 355 -8.84 14.65 -20.81
CA GLY A 355 -9.71 13.48 -20.96
C GLY A 355 -10.48 13.52 -22.28
N MET A 356 -10.44 12.44 -23.05
CA MET A 356 -11.30 12.23 -24.22
C MET A 356 -12.09 10.94 -24.04
N GLN A 357 -13.34 10.94 -24.49
CA GLN A 357 -14.14 9.74 -24.57
C GLN A 357 -13.97 9.12 -25.95
N TYR A 358 -13.71 7.82 -25.98
CA TYR A 358 -13.67 7.00 -27.18
C TYR A 358 -14.68 5.86 -27.02
N PHE A 359 -15.43 5.59 -28.09
CA PHE A 359 -16.33 4.45 -28.16
C PHE A 359 -15.71 3.39 -29.04
N ASP A 360 -15.67 2.15 -28.55
CA ASP A 360 -15.26 1.01 -29.38
C ASP A 360 -16.38 0.57 -30.35
N ALA A 361 -16.13 -0.54 -31.05
CA ALA A 361 -17.10 -1.12 -31.99
C ALA A 361 -18.39 -1.59 -31.31
N ASP A 362 -18.35 -1.88 -30.01
CA ASP A 362 -19.47 -2.34 -29.20
C ASP A 362 -20.18 -1.18 -28.46
N LEU A 363 -19.82 0.07 -28.78
CA LEU A 363 -20.30 1.31 -28.16
C LEU A 363 -20.00 1.40 -26.65
N LEU A 364 -18.95 0.70 -26.19
CA LEU A 364 -18.45 0.83 -24.84
C LEU A 364 -17.63 2.13 -24.72
N ASP A 365 -17.90 2.90 -23.66
CA ASP A 365 -17.25 4.19 -23.38
C ASP A 365 -15.93 3.97 -22.64
N PHE A 366 -14.84 4.44 -23.22
CA PHE A 366 -13.51 4.45 -22.63
C PHE A 366 -12.99 5.88 -22.51
N THR A 367 -12.27 6.14 -21.42
CA THR A 367 -11.60 7.42 -21.23
C THR A 367 -10.12 7.31 -21.58
N GLU A 368 -9.71 8.07 -22.59
CA GLU A 368 -8.30 8.24 -22.98
C GLU A 368 -7.74 9.54 -22.38
N LEU A 369 -6.48 9.49 -21.92
CA LEU A 369 -5.74 10.65 -21.41
C LEU A 369 -4.65 11.06 -22.39
N THR A 370 -4.77 12.27 -22.93
CA THR A 370 -3.76 12.85 -23.83
C THR A 370 -2.96 13.92 -23.10
N ASP A 371 -1.64 13.75 -23.06
CA ASP A 371 -0.71 14.77 -22.54
C ASP A 371 -0.71 16.01 -23.45
N VAL A 372 -1.09 17.16 -22.89
CA VAL A 372 -1.14 18.44 -23.62
C VAL A 372 0.23 19.14 -23.71
N LYS A 373 1.30 18.49 -23.25
CA LYS A 373 2.69 18.96 -23.29
C LYS A 373 2.87 20.33 -22.63
N THR A 374 2.09 20.57 -21.58
CA THR A 374 2.10 21.79 -20.77
C THR A 374 2.17 21.43 -19.29
N VAL A 375 2.86 22.26 -18.52
CA VAL A 375 3.05 22.09 -17.08
C VAL A 375 2.33 23.22 -16.34
N LEU A 376 1.67 22.86 -15.25
CA LEU A 376 1.15 23.78 -14.24
C LEU A 376 2.19 23.96 -13.13
N THR A 377 2.49 25.20 -12.77
CA THR A 377 3.26 25.49 -11.54
C THR A 377 2.32 25.97 -10.44
N VAL A 378 2.34 25.34 -9.28
CA VAL A 378 1.49 25.67 -8.13
C VAL A 378 1.90 27.03 -7.53
N ASP A 379 0.95 27.96 -7.38
CA ASP A 379 1.17 29.31 -6.82
C ASP A 379 0.64 29.46 -5.39
N GLN A 380 -0.54 28.89 -5.11
CA GLN A 380 -1.19 28.96 -3.81
C GLN A 380 -1.74 27.59 -3.42
N VAL A 381 -1.57 27.24 -2.15
CA VAL A 381 -2.04 25.96 -1.59
C VAL A 381 -2.97 26.25 -0.42
N GLN A 382 -4.15 25.65 -0.47
CA GLN A 382 -5.11 25.60 0.64
C GLN A 382 -5.19 24.16 1.18
N PRO A 383 -5.87 23.90 2.30
CA PRO A 383 -5.92 22.55 2.86
C PRO A 383 -6.46 21.48 1.89
N HIS A 384 -7.50 21.81 1.11
CA HIS A 384 -8.22 20.86 0.25
C HIS A 384 -8.20 21.21 -1.24
N PHE A 385 -7.69 22.37 -1.61
CA PHE A 385 -7.55 22.77 -3.02
C PHE A 385 -6.29 23.59 -3.20
N SER A 386 -5.86 23.72 -4.45
CA SER A 386 -4.73 24.57 -4.79
C SER A 386 -5.02 25.30 -6.09
N ARG A 387 -4.20 26.30 -6.33
CA ARG A 387 -4.18 27.10 -7.53
C ARG A 387 -2.78 27.03 -8.13
N GLY A 388 -2.71 27.04 -9.46
CA GLY A 388 -1.47 27.14 -10.19
C GLY A 388 -1.62 28.00 -11.44
N ARG A 389 -0.49 28.28 -12.07
CA ARG A 389 -0.41 29.05 -13.30
C ARG A 389 0.29 28.27 -14.41
N MET A 390 -0.24 28.38 -15.62
CA MET A 390 0.37 27.86 -16.84
C MET A 390 1.07 28.98 -17.63
N VAL A 391 2.01 28.60 -18.49
CA VAL A 391 2.68 29.55 -19.40
C VAL A 391 1.74 29.97 -20.54
N VAL A 392 1.00 29.00 -21.08
CA VAL A 392 0.04 29.17 -22.17
C VAL A 392 -1.36 29.39 -21.60
N ASP A 393 -2.20 30.13 -22.33
CA ASP A 393 -3.61 30.26 -21.99
C ASP A 393 -4.37 28.95 -22.20
N ALA A 394 -5.22 28.57 -21.25
CA ALA A 394 -5.97 27.32 -21.29
C ALA A 394 -6.87 27.19 -22.52
N GLY A 395 -7.41 28.29 -23.05
CA GLY A 395 -8.24 28.26 -24.25
C GLY A 395 -7.45 27.86 -25.51
N ARG A 396 -6.15 28.15 -25.57
CA ARG A 396 -5.30 27.79 -26.73
C ARG A 396 -4.96 26.32 -26.80
N VAL A 397 -4.94 25.67 -25.64
CA VAL A 397 -4.68 24.24 -25.48
C VAL A 397 -5.93 23.50 -25.00
N ASN A 398 -7.13 24.07 -25.22
CA ASN A 398 -8.44 23.51 -24.91
C ASN A 398 -8.47 22.70 -23.59
N ILE A 399 -7.99 23.31 -22.50
CA ILE A 399 -8.07 22.73 -21.15
C ILE A 399 -9.42 23.09 -20.54
N GLN A 400 -10.07 22.09 -19.97
CA GLN A 400 -11.43 22.19 -19.46
C GLN A 400 -11.52 21.79 -17.99
N LYS A 401 -12.69 22.05 -17.40
CA LYS A 401 -13.04 21.44 -16.13
C LYS A 401 -13.06 19.92 -16.30
N ASP A 402 -12.66 19.21 -15.24
CA ASP A 402 -12.57 17.75 -15.16
C ASP A 402 -11.36 17.11 -15.87
N ASP A 403 -10.56 17.87 -16.62
CA ASP A 403 -9.21 17.47 -17.05
C ASP A 403 -8.29 17.22 -15.84
N LEU A 404 -7.16 16.55 -16.07
CA LEU A 404 -6.31 16.06 -15.00
C LEU A 404 -4.95 16.76 -14.93
N LEU A 405 -4.47 16.89 -13.71
CA LEU A 405 -3.07 17.12 -13.39
C LEU A 405 -2.48 15.80 -12.94
N ILE A 406 -1.35 15.39 -13.52
CA ILE A 406 -0.70 14.12 -13.23
C ILE A 406 0.76 14.34 -12.85
N VAL A 407 1.18 13.66 -11.79
CA VAL A 407 2.59 13.49 -11.40
C VAL A 407 2.86 12.00 -11.28
N TRP A 408 3.90 11.53 -11.97
CA TRP A 408 4.34 10.14 -11.89
C TRP A 408 5.17 9.93 -10.64
#